data_AF-A0A5K0UYL5-F1
#
_entry.id   AF-A0A5K0UYL5-F1
#
_cell.length_a   1.000
_cell.length_b   1.000
_cell.length_c   1.000
_cell.angle_alpha   90.00
_cell.angle_beta   90.00
_cell.angle_gamma   90.00
#
_symmetry.space_group_name_H-M   'P 1'
#
loop_
_entity.id
_entity.type
_entity.pdbx_description
1 polymer ?
#
loop_
_entity_poly.entity_id
_entity_poly.type
_entity_poly.pdbx_seq_one_letter_code
_entity_poly.pdbx_strand_id
1 'polypeptide(L)' 'YPDTPGIWTKEQVEAWKPIVNAVHEKGGIFFCQIWHAGRVSNYGTKPIFFPLM' A
#
# COMPACT_ATOMS: atom_id res chain seq x y z
N TYR A 1 3.37 7.51 -10.62
CA TYR A 1 4.35 7.56 -9.51
C TYR A 1 5.12 6.25 -9.51
N PRO A 2 6.46 6.25 -9.41
CA PRO A 2 7.23 5.05 -9.09
C PRO A 2 7.01 4.61 -7.62
N ASP A 3 7.41 3.38 -7.29
CA ASP A 3 7.71 2.80 -5.94
C ASP A 3 6.76 3.07 -4.75
N THR A 4 6.02 2.09 -4.25
CA THR A 4 4.83 2.38 -3.41
C THR A 4 4.37 1.31 -2.37
N PRO A 5 5.08 0.18 -2.10
CA PRO A 5 4.57 -1.10 -1.49
C PRO A 5 3.09 -1.60 -1.74
N GLY A 6 2.85 -2.61 -2.61
CA GLY A 6 1.53 -3.05 -3.17
C GLY A 6 0.51 -3.73 -2.23
N ILE A 7 -0.64 -4.24 -2.73
CA ILE A 7 -1.58 -5.06 -1.91
C ILE A 7 -2.41 -6.15 -2.67
N TRP A 8 -1.97 -6.63 -3.83
CA TRP A 8 -2.66 -7.73 -4.58
C TRP A 8 -1.91 -9.06 -4.58
N THR A 9 -0.68 -9.11 -4.04
CA THR A 9 0.05 -10.38 -3.82
C THR A 9 0.13 -10.71 -2.33
N LYS A 10 0.40 -11.97 -1.99
CA LYS A 10 0.52 -12.40 -0.58
C LYS A 10 1.72 -11.74 0.11
N GLU A 11 2.84 -11.66 -0.60
CA GLU A 11 4.10 -11.07 -0.11
C GLU A 11 3.90 -9.59 0.24
N GLN A 12 3.10 -8.88 -0.55
CA GLN A 12 2.68 -7.51 -0.30
C GLN A 12 1.80 -7.40 0.96
N VAL A 13 0.84 -8.31 1.14
CA VAL A 13 0.00 -8.36 2.35
C VAL A 13 0.83 -8.64 3.61
N GLU A 14 1.80 -9.57 3.55
CA GLU A 14 2.71 -9.84 4.66
C GLU A 14 3.57 -8.61 5.01
N ALA A 15 4.05 -7.87 4.00
CA ALA A 15 4.81 -6.63 4.20
C ALA A 15 3.99 -5.51 4.88
N TRP A 16 2.66 -5.49 4.71
CA TRP A 16 1.77 -4.52 5.36
C TRP A 16 1.52 -4.78 6.85
N LYS A 17 1.49 -6.04 7.27
CA LYS A 17 1.15 -6.43 8.65
C LYS A 17 1.93 -5.69 9.75
N PRO A 18 3.28 -5.58 9.73
CA PRO A 18 4.00 -4.89 10.80
C PRO A 18 3.63 -3.41 10.92
N ILE A 19 3.29 -2.74 9.80
CA ILE A 19 2.91 -1.33 9.78
C ILE A 19 1.51 -1.16 10.39
N VAL A 20 0.55 -2.00 9.97
CA VAL A 20 -0.82 -2.00 10.51
C VAL A 20 -0.82 -2.30 12.01
N ASN A 21 -0.05 -3.30 12.45
CA ASN A 21 0.09 -3.64 13.87
C ASN A 21 0.65 -2.46 14.68
N ALA A 22 1.73 -1.82 14.22
CA ALA A 22 2.36 -0.69 14.93
C ALA A 22 1.45 0.55 15.04
N VAL A 23 0.45 0.70 14.15
CA VAL A 23 -0.58 1.75 14.25
C VAL A 23 -1.66 1.36 15.26
N HIS A 24 -2.15 0.12 15.23
CA HIS A 24 -3.14 -0.38 16.18
C HIS A 24 -2.60 -0.46 17.62
N GLU A 25 -1.32 -0.83 17.81
CA GLU A 25 -0.64 -0.84 19.12
C GLU A 25 -0.60 0.55 19.78
N LYS A 26 -0.66 1.62 18.99
CA LYS A 26 -0.73 3.02 19.44
C LYS A 26 -2.16 3.54 19.60
N GLY A 27 -3.17 2.67 19.46
CA GLY A 27 -4.59 3.05 19.48
C GLY A 27 -5.07 3.81 18.24
N GLY A 28 -4.27 3.85 17.17
CA GLY A 28 -4.64 4.45 15.89
C GLY A 28 -5.59 3.57 15.09
N ILE A 29 -6.30 4.17 14.13
CA ILE A 29 -7.14 3.45 13.16
C ILE A 29 -6.47 3.53 11.79
N PHE A 30 -6.18 2.39 11.17
CA PHE A 30 -5.52 2.34 9.87
C PHE A 30 -6.52 2.17 8.72
N PHE A 31 -6.39 2.97 7.66
CA PHE A 31 -7.25 2.89 6.47
C PHE A 31 -6.44 2.67 5.18
N CYS A 32 -7.04 1.94 4.24
CA CYS A 32 -6.41 1.53 2.98
C CYS A 32 -7.12 2.21 1.80
N GLN A 33 -6.55 3.27 1.24
CA GLN A 33 -7.14 4.00 0.11
C GLN A 33 -6.85 3.30 -1.22
N ILE A 34 -7.72 2.38 -1.65
CA ILE A 34 -7.57 1.63 -2.90
C ILE A 34 -7.48 2.57 -4.11
N TRP A 35 -6.41 2.44 -4.92
CA TRP A 35 -6.14 3.27 -6.08
C TRP A 35 -5.76 2.43 -7.30
N HIS A 36 -6.15 2.90 -8.49
CA HIS A 36 -5.77 2.33 -9.77
C HIS A 36 -5.52 3.46 -10.79
N ALA A 37 -4.30 3.55 -11.33
CA ALA A 37 -3.87 4.67 -12.17
C ALA A 37 -4.59 4.78 -13.54
N GLY A 38 -5.26 3.70 -13.98
CA GLY A 38 -6.05 3.68 -15.21
C GLY A 38 -5.24 4.09 -16.44
N ARG A 39 -5.78 4.97 -17.29
CA ARG A 39 -5.10 5.46 -18.51
C ARG A 39 -3.76 6.17 -18.27
N VAL A 40 -3.47 6.59 -17.04
CA VAL A 40 -2.21 7.27 -16.65
C VAL A 40 -1.14 6.26 -16.20
N SER A 41 -1.43 4.95 -16.22
CA SER A 41 -0.40 3.92 -16.00
C SER A 41 0.67 3.99 -17.08
N ASN A 42 1.94 4.00 -16.68
CA ASN A 42 3.09 3.96 -17.58
C ASN A 42 3.91 2.69 -17.28
N TYR A 43 4.37 1.99 -18.32
CA TYR A 43 5.08 0.70 -18.20
C TYR A 43 6.39 0.78 -17.37
N GLY A 44 6.97 1.98 -17.23
CA GLY A 44 8.15 2.20 -16.38
C GLY A 44 7.88 2.21 -14.87
N THR A 45 6.64 2.42 -14.42
CA THR A 45 6.31 2.46 -12.99
C THR A 45 5.72 1.12 -12.54
N LYS A 46 6.56 0.24 -11.98
CA LYS A 46 6.10 -1.02 -11.39
C LYS A 46 5.13 -0.72 -10.25
N PRO A 47 3.92 -1.31 -10.25
CA PRO A 47 2.90 -0.94 -9.31
C PRO A 47 3.22 -1.53 -7.96
N ILE A 48 2.97 -0.69 -6.98
CA ILE A 48 2.89 -0.99 -5.57
C ILE A 48 1.88 0.08 -4.99
N PHE A 49 1.66 0.27 -3.68
CA PHE A 49 0.42 0.90 -3.14
C PHE A 49 0.57 1.69 -1.79
N PHE A 50 0.64 3.03 -1.83
CA PHE A 50 1.08 3.84 -0.67
C PHE A 50 0.10 3.87 0.52
N PRO A 51 0.57 3.87 1.79
CA PRO A 51 -0.27 4.12 2.95
C PRO A 51 -0.41 5.63 3.16
N LEU A 52 -1.63 6.12 3.35
CA LEU A 52 -1.84 7.45 3.91
C LEU A 52 -1.74 7.37 5.44
N MET A 53 -1.34 8.49 6.06
CA MET A 53 -1.30 8.68 7.52
C MET A 53 -2.66 8.49 8.17
#